data_AF-A0A7V9NBB8-F1
#
_entry.id   AF-A0A7V9NBB8-F1
#
_cell.length_a   1.000
_cell.length_b   1.000
_cell.length_c   1.000
_cell.angle_alpha   90.00
_cell.angle_beta   90.00
_cell.angle_gamma   90.00
#
_symmetry.space_group_name_H-M   'P 1'
#
loop_
_entity.id
_entity.type
_entity.pdbx_description
1 polymer ?
#
loop_
_entity_poly.entity_id
_entity_poly.type
_entity_poly.pdbx_seq_one_letter_code
_entity_poly.pdbx_strand_id
1 'polypeptide(L)' 'ADHIIDLGPHGGAGGGEVVASGTPEDVARASDSYTGQYLAPLLGVSASPKRRARAAAAKPRRRATAVRERAV' A
#
# COMPACT_ATOMS: atom_id res chain seq x y z
N ALA A 1 2.61 -2.90 -24.12
CA ALA A 1 2.13 -4.07 -23.36
C ALA A 1 0.65 -3.90 -23.16
N ASP A 2 -0.14 -4.95 -23.34
CA ASP A 2 -1.60 -4.86 -23.22
C ASP A 2 -2.08 -4.98 -21.77
N HIS A 3 -1.24 -5.57 -20.90
CA HIS A 3 -1.53 -5.75 -19.48
C HIS A 3 -0.25 -5.69 -18.65
N ILE A 4 -0.33 -5.09 -17.46
CA ILE A 4 0.75 -4.94 -16.49
C ILE A 4 0.28 -5.50 -15.14
N ILE A 5 1.19 -6.15 -14.42
CA ILE A 5 1.04 -6.49 -13.01
C ILE A 5 2.22 -5.82 -12.29
N ASP A 6 1.90 -4.92 -11.35
CA ASP A 6 2.90 -4.23 -10.54
C ASP A 6 3.04 -4.90 -9.19
N LEU A 7 4.28 -5.27 -8.84
CA LEU A 7 4.61 -5.95 -7.61
C LEU A 7 5.40 -5.03 -6.69
N GLY A 8 5.08 -5.06 -5.40
CA GLY A 8 5.70 -4.17 -4.43
C GLY A 8 4.98 -4.23 -3.08
N PRO A 9 4.95 -3.13 -2.31
CA PRO A 9 5.45 -1.78 -2.60
C PRO A 9 6.97 -1.62 -2.45
N HIS A 10 7.66 -2.58 -1.84
CA HIS A 10 9.12 -2.57 -1.65
C HIS A 10 9.75 -3.86 -2.20
N GLY A 11 11.08 -3.96 -2.11
CA GLY A 11 11.81 -5.18 -2.47
C GLY A 11 12.04 -6.12 -1.28
N GLY A 12 12.41 -7.37 -1.55
CA GLY A 12 12.75 -8.37 -0.54
C GLY A 12 11.58 -8.73 0.37
N ALA A 13 11.83 -8.81 1.68
CA ALA A 13 10.81 -9.20 2.68
C ALA A 13 9.64 -8.18 2.82
N GLY A 14 9.79 -6.97 2.28
CA GLY A 14 8.73 -5.96 2.25
C GLY A 14 7.96 -5.89 0.93
N GLY A 15 8.19 -6.85 0.02
CA GLY A 15 7.51 -6.96 -1.26
C GLY A 15 6.61 -8.19 -1.36
N GLY A 16 6.23 -8.54 -2.59
CA GLY A 16 5.44 -9.74 -2.88
C GLY A 16 3.93 -9.51 -2.90
N GLU A 17 3.47 -8.27 -2.76
CA GLU A 17 2.06 -7.92 -2.94
C GLU A 17 1.81 -7.38 -4.34
N VAL A 18 0.59 -7.61 -4.85
CA VAL A 18 0.12 -6.99 -6.08
C VAL A 18 -0.37 -5.59 -5.75
N VAL A 19 0.35 -4.57 -6.23
CA VAL A 19 0.05 -3.15 -5.96
C VAL A 19 -0.96 -2.61 -6.97
N ALA A 20 -0.84 -3.02 -8.23
CA ALA A 20 -1.76 -2.65 -9.31
C ALA A 20 -1.76 -3.73 -10.40
N SER A 21 -2.87 -3.85 -11.13
CA SER A 21 -2.97 -4.74 -12.29
C SER A 21 -4.01 -4.20 -13.27
N GLY A 22 -3.71 -4.26 -14.56
CA GLY A 22 -4.61 -3.78 -15.62
C GLY A 22 -3.85 -3.30 -16.84
N THR A 23 -4.46 -2.40 -17.61
CA THR A 23 -3.80 -1.72 -18.73
C THR A 23 -2.66 -0.81 -18.23
N PRO A 24 -1.71 -0.40 -19.10
CA PRO A 24 -0.70 0.59 -18.73
C PRO A 24 -1.28 1.86 -18.13
N GLU A 25 -2.41 2.35 -18.67
CA GLU A 25 -3.11 3.53 -18.20
C GLU A 25 -3.75 3.31 -16.82
N ASP A 26 -4.25 2.10 -16.53
CA ASP A 26 -4.79 1.76 -15.21
C ASP A 26 -3.70 1.73 -14.15
N VAL A 27 -2.55 1.10 -14.46
CA VAL A 27 -1.39 1.09 -13.55
C VAL A 27 -0.83 2.51 -13.37
N ALA A 28 -0.78 3.33 -14.42
CA ALA A 28 -0.35 4.72 -14.33
C ALA A 28 -1.24 5.58 -13.42
N ARG A 29 -2.54 5.27 -13.32
CA ARG A 29 -3.47 5.95 -12.40
C ARG A 29 -3.37 5.44 -10.96
N ALA A 30 -2.69 4.32 -10.71
CA ALA A 30 -2.57 3.74 -9.38
C ALA A 30 -1.55 4.52 -8.53
N SER A 31 -2.04 5.24 -7.51
CA SER A 31 -1.21 6.13 -6.68
C SER A 31 -0.14 5.41 -5.86
N ASP A 32 -0.38 4.14 -5.53
CA ASP A 32 0.49 3.32 -4.69
C ASP A 32 1.55 2.58 -5.51
N SER A 33 1.41 2.57 -6.84
CA SER A 33 2.37 1.98 -7.78
C SER A 33 3.54 2.91 -8.01
N TYR A 34 4.75 2.45 -7.70
CA TYR A 34 5.98 3.18 -8.10
C TYR A 34 6.11 3.17 -9.62
N THR A 35 5.85 2.03 -10.26
CA THR A 35 5.84 1.90 -11.72
C THR A 35 4.85 2.89 -12.36
N GLY A 36 3.64 2.98 -11.81
CA GLY A 36 2.59 3.89 -12.26
C GLY A 36 3.01 5.37 -12.23
N GLN A 37 3.76 5.78 -11.20
CA GLN A 37 4.28 7.16 -11.10
C GLN A 37 5.22 7.52 -12.27
N TYR A 38 5.98 6.56 -12.80
CA TYR A 38 6.85 6.77 -13.96
C TYR A 38 6.09 6.63 -15.29
N LEU A 39 5.05 5.79 -15.34
CA LEU A 39 4.22 5.63 -16.53
C LEU A 39 3.33 6.85 -16.79
N ALA A 40 2.78 7.47 -15.75
CA ALA A 40 1.85 8.58 -15.84
C ALA A 40 2.31 9.72 -16.79
N PRO A 41 3.51 10.31 -16.65
CA PRO A 41 3.97 11.36 -17.55
C PRO A 41 4.22 10.87 -18.98
N LEU A 42 4.62 9.61 -19.16
CA LEU A 42 4.87 9.03 -20.49
C LEU A 42 3.58 8.78 -21.27
N LEU A 43 2.50 8.49 -20.55
CA LEU A 43 1.17 8.22 -21.12
C LEU A 43 0.26 9.48 -21.12
N GLY A 44 0.74 10.62 -20.62
CA GLY A 44 -0.04 11.86 -20.58
C GLY A 44 -1.26 11.79 -19.64
N VAL A 45 -1.24 10.90 -18.64
CA VAL A 45 -2.33 10.76 -17.65
C VAL A 45 -1.90 11.33 -16.30
N SER A 46 -2.82 11.94 -15.56
CA SER A 46 -2.50 12.38 -14.19
C SER A 46 -2.54 11.18 -13.25
N ALA A 47 -1.47 10.94 -12.51
CA ALA A 47 -1.50 9.97 -11.41
C ALA A 47 -2.58 10.38 -10.40
N SER A 48 -3.34 9.41 -9.88
CA SER A 48 -4.31 9.71 -8.83
C SER A 48 -3.54 10.22 -7.60
N PRO A 49 -3.99 11.31 -6.95
CA PRO A 49 -3.38 11.75 -5.70
C PRO A 49 -3.45 10.61 -4.70
N LYS A 50 -2.32 10.31 -4.01
CA LYS A 50 -2.27 9.27 -2.97
C LYS A 50 -3.44 9.51 -2.03
N ARG A 51 -4.38 8.55 -1.98
CA ARG A 51 -5.39 8.52 -0.92
C ARG A 51 -4.59 8.55 0.37
N ARG A 52 -4.64 9.68 1.09
CA ARG A 52 -4.00 9.82 2.41
C ARG A 52 -4.28 8.52 3.15
N ALA A 53 -3.19 7.86 3.57
CA ALA A 53 -3.20 6.51 4.10
C ALA A 53 -4.50 6.24 4.84
N ARG A 54 -5.24 5.25 4.33
CA ARG A 54 -6.41 4.65 4.95
C ARG A 54 -6.26 4.76 6.48
N ALA A 55 -7.22 5.44 7.12
CA ALA A 55 -7.43 5.30 8.55
C ALA A 55 -7.22 3.83 8.98
N ALA A 56 -6.52 3.60 10.10
CA ALA A 56 -6.28 2.29 10.74
C ALA A 56 -5.12 1.42 10.20
N ALA A 57 -3.90 1.76 10.63
CA ALA A 57 -3.00 0.76 11.23
C ALA A 57 -2.76 1.15 12.70
N ALA A 58 -3.86 1.24 13.46
CA ALA A 58 -3.81 1.35 14.91
C ALA A 58 -3.31 0.00 15.45
N LYS A 59 -2.05 -0.07 15.90
CA LYS A 59 -1.63 -1.17 16.79
C LYS A 59 -2.58 -1.16 18.01
N PRO A 60 -3.23 -2.27 18.37
CA PRO A 60 -4.02 -2.30 19.60
C PRO A 60 -3.07 -2.05 20.78
N ARG A 61 -3.26 -0.93 21.48
CA ARG A 61 -2.50 -0.62 22.70
C ARG A 61 -2.88 -1.68 23.73
N ARG A 62 -1.88 -2.46 24.15
CA ARG A 62 -2.01 -3.55 25.14
C ARG A 62 -2.72 -3.02 26.39
N ARG A 63 -3.85 -3.63 26.78
CA ARG A 63 -4.38 -3.46 28.15
C ARG A 63 -3.55 -4.33 29.08
N ALA A 64 -2.71 -3.71 29.88
CA ALA A 64 -2.12 -4.34 31.05
C ALA A 64 -3.24 -4.52 32.10
N THR A 65 -3.76 -5.73 32.25
CA THR A 65 -4.56 -6.09 33.43
C THR A 65 -3.60 -6.52 34.53
N ALA A 66 -3.32 -5.60 35.46
CA ALA A 66 -2.73 -5.91 36.75
C ALA A 66 -3.76 -6.71 37.57
N VAL A 67 -3.52 -8.00 37.76
CA VAL A 67 -4.20 -8.79 38.79
C VAL A 67 -3.40 -8.60 40.08
N ARG A 68 -3.93 -7.79 40.99
CA ARG A 68 -3.54 -7.82 42.40
C ARG A 68 -4.30 -8.97 43.03
N GLU A 69 -3.62 -10.07 43.31
CA GLU A 69 -4.16 -11.13 44.17
C GLU A 69 -3.68 -10.88 45.61
N ARG A 70 -4.64 -10.95 46.53
CA ARG A 70 -4.51 -10.60 47.95
C ARG A 70 -3.59 -11.57 48.68
N ALA A 71 -2.88 -11.02 49.67
CA ALA A 71 -2.22 -11.75 50.73
C ALA A 71 -3.20 -12.68 51.47
N VAL A 72 -2.69 -13.87 51.80
CA VAL A 72 -3.17 -14.73 52.89
C VAL A 72 -2.51 -14.26 54.18
#